data_AF-A0A4U6RHK8-F1
#
_entry.id   AF-A0A4U6RHK8-F1
#
_cell.length_a   1.000
_cell.length_b   1.000
_cell.length_c   1.000
_cell.angle_alpha   90.00
_cell.angle_beta   90.00
_cell.angle_gamma   90.00
#
_symmetry.space_group_name_H-M   'P 1'
#
loop_
_entity.id
_entity.type
_entity.pdbx_description
1 polymer ?
#
loop_
_entity_poly.entity_id
_entity_poly.type
_entity_poly.pdbx_seq_one_letter_code
_entity_poly.pdbx_strand_id
1 'polypeptide(L)'
;MAIRISAAAPAAALALGLLLASPSASVVGQFAAPAIAAPAARTSQQSAALQTYENALKNFEAILRQRRAQIDSKQPLPNLPGQALYLARVEMMSTYKDLTDALPSRIGKPNRFGIPPAYFDAGNEPLLEEYRKLFDVMEAPPAGAQTSDTPFKDVVDLATVVARAKGLDAADAAVAGRISLGLFFAETNGKQNAGNARSNTYKGSLQTGPSEDRNGQRKWAAIKGSVAALDPALSRRDDKEEARAGNLDHRYNHWTAVRDGLMNAQAELFPEVPAIQKTLPDPIDQMKLFELIQIIPTPTRAALRSGNLVGYRISDARIMRYLRNNSIFAFGRADRARTSATFREILDAMWLFNAKFEQALARFKEIKAGKPG
;
A
#
# COMPACT_ATOMS: atom_id res chain seq x y z
N MET A 1 10.71 38.57 -61.52
CA MET A 1 12.08 38.29 -61.01
C MET A 1 12.19 36.78 -60.81
N ALA A 2 12.75 36.10 -61.82
CA ALA A 2 13.17 34.70 -61.76
C ALA A 2 14.41 34.61 -60.84
N ILE A 3 14.82 33.47 -60.28
CA ILE A 3 15.29 32.27 -60.99
C ILE A 3 15.20 31.05 -60.04
N ARG A 4 14.60 29.97 -60.55
CA ARG A 4 14.83 28.58 -60.13
C ARG A 4 16.01 28.04 -60.95
N ILE A 5 16.86 27.17 -60.40
CA ILE A 5 17.62 26.20 -61.21
C ILE A 5 17.67 24.84 -60.49
N SER A 6 17.21 23.83 -61.23
CA SER A 6 17.39 22.39 -61.06
C SER A 6 18.54 21.89 -61.95
N ALA A 7 19.09 20.70 -61.65
CA ALA A 7 19.66 19.66 -62.54
C ALA A 7 20.87 18.98 -61.85
N ALA A 8 20.97 17.67 -61.59
CA ALA A 8 20.82 16.45 -62.40
C ALA A 8 22.06 16.07 -63.25
N ALA A 9 22.82 15.08 -62.75
CA ALA A 9 23.58 13.98 -63.42
C ALA A 9 24.63 14.33 -64.51
N PRO A 10 25.52 13.42 -65.02
CA PRO A 10 25.59 11.96 -64.89
C PRO A 10 27.03 11.35 -64.70
N ALA A 11 27.10 10.03 -64.91
CA ALA A 11 28.16 9.06 -64.63
C ALA A 11 29.37 8.99 -65.60
N ALA A 12 30.44 8.35 -65.14
CA ALA A 12 31.46 7.60 -65.92
C ALA A 12 32.14 6.59 -64.96
N ALA A 13 32.08 5.26 -65.12
CA ALA A 13 32.64 4.36 -66.14
C ALA A 13 34.12 3.92 -65.88
N LEU A 14 34.27 2.59 -65.69
CA LEU A 14 35.41 1.69 -65.92
C LEU A 14 36.78 1.92 -65.24
N ALA A 15 37.23 0.89 -64.53
CA ALA A 15 38.53 0.25 -64.84
C ALA A 15 38.54 -1.23 -64.42
N LEU A 16 38.78 -2.07 -65.42
CA LEU A 16 38.99 -3.51 -65.39
C LEU A 16 40.42 -3.79 -64.93
N GLY A 17 40.63 -4.75 -64.04
CA GLY A 17 41.95 -5.26 -63.66
C GLY A 17 41.88 -6.73 -63.29
N LEU A 18 42.11 -7.58 -64.29
CA LEU A 18 42.25 -9.04 -64.19
C LEU A 18 43.74 -9.40 -64.29
N LEU A 19 44.11 -10.59 -63.79
CA LEU A 19 45.41 -11.31 -63.79
C LEU A 19 46.03 -11.38 -62.37
N LEU A 20 46.46 -12.50 -61.78
CA LEU A 20 46.67 -13.91 -62.17
C LEU A 20 46.87 -14.77 -60.90
N ALA A 21 46.67 -16.09 -61.06
CA ALA A 21 47.31 -17.22 -60.37
C ALA A 21 46.87 -17.64 -58.92
N SER A 22 46.26 -18.83 -58.85
CA SER A 22 46.27 -19.77 -57.70
C SER A 22 47.62 -20.54 -57.66
N PRO A 23 47.91 -21.49 -56.73
CA PRO A 23 47.25 -21.88 -55.47
C PRO A 23 48.24 -22.12 -54.29
N SER A 24 47.87 -21.95 -53.01
CA SER A 24 48.46 -22.74 -51.90
C SER A 24 47.58 -22.74 -50.65
N ALA A 25 47.49 -23.90 -50.02
CA ALA A 25 46.77 -24.17 -48.78
C ALA A 25 47.27 -23.36 -47.57
N SER A 26 46.38 -22.96 -46.67
CA SER A 26 46.38 -23.29 -45.22
C SER A 26 45.46 -22.38 -44.38
N VAL A 27 44.89 -22.98 -43.34
CA VAL A 27 43.88 -22.50 -42.39
C VAL A 27 44.36 -21.31 -41.56
N VAL A 28 43.63 -20.16 -41.53
CA VAL A 28 43.55 -19.24 -40.37
C VAL A 28 42.25 -18.40 -40.42
N GLY A 29 41.41 -18.56 -39.39
CA GLY A 29 40.54 -17.57 -38.75
C GLY A 29 39.84 -16.49 -39.59
N GLN A 30 38.64 -16.78 -40.10
CA GLN A 30 37.64 -15.74 -40.39
C GLN A 30 37.11 -15.17 -39.07
N PHE A 31 37.64 -14.00 -38.67
CA PHE A 31 36.95 -13.12 -37.75
C PHE A 31 35.70 -12.56 -38.44
N ALA A 32 34.60 -13.31 -38.36
CA ALA A 32 33.28 -12.76 -38.60
C ALA A 32 33.06 -11.66 -37.56
N ALA A 33 33.03 -10.40 -38.01
CA ALA A 33 32.59 -9.29 -37.18
C ALA A 33 31.20 -9.65 -36.62
N PRO A 34 30.93 -9.50 -35.31
CA PRO A 34 29.62 -9.78 -34.77
C PRO A 34 28.65 -8.83 -35.47
N ALA A 35 27.74 -9.39 -36.26
CA ALA A 35 26.61 -8.67 -36.79
C ALA A 35 25.89 -8.08 -35.57
N ILE A 36 25.96 -6.75 -35.41
CA ILE A 36 25.15 -6.01 -34.46
C ILE A 36 23.71 -6.22 -34.93
N ALA A 37 23.05 -7.24 -34.40
CA ALA A 37 21.66 -7.51 -34.70
C ALA A 37 20.87 -6.24 -34.35
N ALA A 38 20.21 -5.67 -35.36
CA ALA A 38 19.25 -4.60 -35.14
C ALA A 38 18.27 -5.06 -34.06
N PRO A 39 17.92 -4.22 -33.07
CA PRO A 39 17.01 -4.63 -32.01
C PRO A 39 15.74 -5.17 -32.65
N ALA A 40 15.40 -6.42 -32.30
CA ALA A 40 14.22 -7.09 -32.84
C ALA A 40 13.01 -6.16 -32.70
N ALA A 41 12.29 -5.95 -33.81
CA ALA A 41 11.10 -5.12 -33.81
C ALA A 41 10.12 -5.64 -32.73
N ARG A 42 9.59 -4.72 -31.92
CA ARG A 42 8.65 -5.09 -30.84
C ARG A 42 7.43 -5.79 -31.42
N THR A 43 6.92 -6.78 -30.70
CA THR A 43 5.65 -7.41 -31.07
C THR A 43 4.49 -6.41 -30.93
N SER A 44 3.36 -6.71 -31.57
CA SER A 44 2.12 -5.93 -31.40
C SER A 44 1.68 -5.86 -29.94
N GLN A 45 1.79 -6.97 -29.21
CA GLN A 45 1.47 -7.04 -27.77
C GLN A 45 2.38 -6.14 -26.93
N GLN A 46 3.69 -6.15 -27.19
CA GLN A 46 4.65 -5.29 -26.49
C GLN A 46 4.38 -3.82 -26.76
N SER A 47 4.07 -3.47 -28.01
CA SER A 47 3.75 -2.10 -28.41
C SER A 47 2.45 -1.61 -27.77
N ALA A 48 1.41 -2.44 -27.72
CA ALA A 48 0.14 -2.12 -27.07
C ALA A 48 0.29 -1.95 -25.55
N ALA A 49 1.08 -2.81 -24.89
CA ALA A 49 1.35 -2.70 -23.45
C ALA A 49 2.09 -1.40 -23.10
N LEU A 50 3.09 -1.03 -23.91
CA LEU A 50 3.82 0.23 -23.75
C LEU A 50 2.89 1.44 -23.90
N GLN A 51 2.09 1.47 -24.98
CA GLN A 51 1.14 2.56 -25.23
C GLN A 51 0.12 2.70 -24.09
N THR A 52 -0.37 1.57 -23.56
CA THR A 52 -1.32 1.56 -22.44
C THR A 52 -0.70 2.17 -21.19
N TYR A 53 0.54 1.79 -20.87
CA TYR A 53 1.27 2.35 -19.73
C TYR A 53 1.54 3.86 -19.91
N GLU A 54 2.00 4.29 -21.08
CA GLU A 54 2.25 5.71 -21.36
C GLU A 54 0.98 6.56 -21.22
N ASN A 55 -0.17 6.05 -21.65
CA ASN A 55 -1.46 6.72 -21.46
C ASN A 55 -1.86 6.80 -19.99
N ALA A 56 -1.71 5.72 -19.22
CA ALA A 56 -2.01 5.70 -17.79
C ALA A 56 -1.10 6.66 -17.00
N LEU A 57 0.19 6.74 -17.35
CA LEU A 57 1.14 7.68 -16.76
C LEU A 57 0.73 9.13 -17.04
N LYS A 58 0.43 9.48 -18.30
CA LYS A 58 -0.05 10.81 -18.68
C LYS A 58 -1.33 11.20 -17.93
N ASN A 59 -2.26 10.26 -17.78
CA ASN A 59 -3.49 10.48 -17.03
C ASN A 59 -3.23 10.75 -15.54
N PHE A 60 -2.35 9.96 -14.92
CA PHE A 60 -1.97 10.16 -13.53
C PHE A 60 -1.34 11.54 -13.30
N GLU A 61 -0.40 11.95 -14.16
CA GLU A 61 0.18 13.28 -14.10
C GLU A 61 -0.86 14.41 -14.26
N ALA A 62 -1.80 14.25 -15.19
CA ALA A 62 -2.85 15.23 -15.44
C ALA A 62 -3.74 15.43 -14.19
N ILE A 63 -4.15 14.33 -13.56
CA ILE A 63 -4.99 14.36 -12.35
C ILE A 63 -4.21 14.93 -11.15
N LEU A 64 -2.91 14.62 -11.01
CA LEU A 64 -2.04 15.25 -10.01
C LEU A 64 -1.99 16.77 -10.19
N ARG A 65 -1.69 17.25 -11.40
CA ARG A 65 -1.64 18.68 -11.72
C ARG A 65 -2.99 19.36 -11.46
N GLN A 66 -4.10 18.74 -11.87
CA GLN A 66 -5.43 19.27 -11.61
C GLN A 66 -5.69 19.41 -10.11
N ARG A 67 -5.40 18.37 -9.31
CA ARG A 67 -5.63 18.42 -7.87
C ARG A 67 -4.76 19.46 -7.18
N ARG A 68 -3.49 19.54 -7.56
CA ARG A 68 -2.55 20.55 -7.06
C ARG A 68 -3.08 21.96 -7.34
N ALA A 69 -3.46 22.25 -8.58
CA ALA A 69 -4.00 23.55 -8.97
C ALA A 69 -5.26 23.94 -8.18
N GLN A 70 -6.17 22.98 -7.94
CA GLN A 70 -7.35 23.21 -7.11
C GLN A 70 -6.98 23.57 -5.67
N ILE A 71 -6.04 22.83 -5.06
CA ILE A 71 -5.58 23.07 -3.69
C ILE A 71 -4.86 24.42 -3.58
N ASP A 72 -3.91 24.70 -4.48
CA ASP A 72 -3.11 25.93 -4.45
C ASP A 72 -3.99 27.17 -4.66
N SER A 73 -5.02 27.06 -5.50
CA SER A 73 -5.98 28.14 -5.77
C SER A 73 -7.12 28.20 -4.74
N LYS A 74 -7.10 27.36 -3.69
CA LYS A 74 -8.17 27.24 -2.68
C LYS A 74 -9.56 27.03 -3.30
N GLN A 75 -9.63 26.39 -4.46
CA GLN A 75 -10.90 26.04 -5.10
C GLN A 75 -11.59 24.92 -4.31
N PRO A 76 -12.93 24.86 -4.33
CA PRO A 76 -13.66 23.73 -3.79
C PRO A 76 -13.19 22.42 -4.41
N LEU A 77 -12.88 21.45 -3.56
CA LEU A 77 -12.52 20.10 -4.00
C LEU A 77 -13.81 19.29 -4.27
N PRO A 78 -13.84 18.40 -5.30
CA PRO A 78 -14.94 17.46 -5.46
C PRO A 78 -15.14 16.57 -4.23
N ASN A 79 -16.36 16.04 -4.11
CA ASN A 79 -16.70 14.99 -3.17
C ASN A 79 -15.75 13.78 -3.37
N LEU A 80 -15.16 13.29 -2.28
CA LEU A 80 -14.11 12.25 -2.30
C LEU A 80 -12.87 12.67 -3.13
N PRO A 81 -12.16 13.73 -2.71
CA PRO A 81 -11.16 14.40 -3.55
C PRO A 81 -9.94 13.54 -3.90
N GLY A 82 -9.66 12.49 -3.14
CA GLY A 82 -8.57 11.55 -3.39
C GLY A 82 -8.95 10.38 -4.31
N GLN A 83 -10.23 10.19 -4.64
CA GLN A 83 -10.68 8.99 -5.37
C GLN A 83 -10.06 8.90 -6.76
N ALA A 84 -10.10 9.97 -7.55
CA ALA A 84 -9.54 10.00 -8.90
C ALA A 84 -8.01 9.78 -8.88
N LEU A 85 -7.32 10.39 -7.92
CA LEU A 85 -5.88 10.21 -7.73
C LEU A 85 -5.51 8.77 -7.39
N TYR A 86 -6.25 8.15 -6.48
CA TYR A 86 -6.03 6.77 -6.07
C TYR A 86 -6.21 5.80 -7.25
N LEU A 87 -7.29 5.96 -8.01
CA LEU A 87 -7.57 5.12 -9.17
C LEU A 87 -6.49 5.27 -10.25
N ALA A 88 -6.09 6.51 -10.56
CA ALA A 88 -5.06 6.77 -11.56
C ALA A 88 -3.69 6.21 -11.15
N ARG A 89 -3.34 6.29 -9.85
CA ARG A 89 -2.12 5.65 -9.31
C ARG A 89 -2.18 4.14 -9.49
N VAL A 90 -3.31 3.51 -9.13
CA VAL A 90 -3.48 2.06 -9.26
C VAL A 90 -3.39 1.64 -10.73
N GLU A 91 -4.02 2.37 -11.64
CA GLU A 91 -3.98 2.11 -13.08
C GLU A 91 -2.57 2.22 -13.66
N MET A 92 -1.83 3.28 -13.32
CA MET A 92 -0.43 3.45 -13.74
C MET A 92 0.45 2.27 -13.29
N MET A 93 0.36 1.87 -12.02
CA MET A 93 1.15 0.74 -11.50
C MET A 93 0.72 -0.58 -12.14
N SER A 94 -0.58 -0.76 -12.35
CA SER A 94 -1.16 -1.94 -12.98
C SER A 94 -0.69 -2.10 -14.44
N THR A 95 -0.73 -1.02 -15.22
CA THR A 95 -0.34 -1.04 -16.64
C THR A 95 1.17 -1.15 -16.79
N TYR A 96 1.95 -0.64 -15.84
CA TYR A 96 3.38 -0.91 -15.79
C TYR A 96 3.69 -2.39 -15.53
N LYS A 97 2.93 -3.04 -14.64
CA LYS A 97 3.04 -4.50 -14.47
C LYS A 97 2.70 -5.25 -15.76
N ASP A 98 1.66 -4.84 -16.49
CA ASP A 98 1.34 -5.40 -17.80
C ASP A 98 2.47 -5.20 -18.83
N LEU A 99 3.12 -4.04 -18.81
CA LEU A 99 4.27 -3.74 -19.65
C LEU A 99 5.47 -4.63 -19.31
N THR A 100 5.81 -4.77 -18.03
CA THR A 100 6.96 -5.58 -17.61
C THR A 100 6.72 -7.09 -17.81
N ASP A 101 5.47 -7.55 -17.79
CA ASP A 101 5.12 -8.92 -18.17
C ASP A 101 5.33 -9.16 -19.68
N ALA A 102 4.94 -8.21 -20.53
CA ALA A 102 5.12 -8.32 -21.98
C ALA A 102 6.57 -8.05 -22.43
N LEU A 103 7.30 -7.23 -21.68
CA LEU A 103 8.66 -6.79 -21.98
C LEU A 103 9.50 -6.73 -20.69
N PRO A 104 10.02 -7.88 -20.20
CA PRO A 104 10.78 -7.95 -18.94
C PRO A 104 12.02 -7.06 -18.88
N SER A 105 12.59 -6.68 -20.02
CA SER A 105 13.70 -5.71 -20.09
C SER A 105 13.32 -4.29 -19.62
N ARG A 106 12.02 -4.02 -19.40
CA ARG A 106 11.52 -2.78 -18.77
C ARG A 106 11.48 -2.84 -17.26
N ILE A 107 11.74 -3.99 -16.62
CA ILE A 107 11.84 -4.06 -15.16
C ILE A 107 12.97 -3.12 -14.71
N GLY A 108 12.60 -2.16 -13.87
CA GLY A 108 13.49 -1.08 -13.46
C GLY A 108 14.40 -1.45 -12.30
N LYS A 109 15.06 -0.42 -11.76
CA LYS A 109 15.82 -0.51 -10.50
C LYS A 109 14.90 -0.46 -9.27
N PRO A 110 15.38 -0.88 -8.09
CA PRO A 110 14.69 -0.63 -6.83
C PRO A 110 14.38 0.86 -6.60
N ASN A 111 13.28 1.14 -5.90
CA ASN A 111 12.81 2.48 -5.52
C ASN A 111 12.80 2.63 -4.00
N ARG A 112 12.80 3.88 -3.53
CA ARG A 112 12.79 4.25 -2.11
C ARG A 112 11.50 3.90 -1.37
N PHE A 113 10.45 3.48 -2.08
CA PHE A 113 9.19 3.06 -1.48
C PHE A 113 9.10 1.54 -1.27
N GLY A 114 10.12 0.78 -1.68
CA GLY A 114 10.14 -0.68 -1.55
C GLY A 114 9.10 -1.38 -2.44
N ILE A 115 8.56 -0.69 -3.46
CA ILE A 115 7.63 -1.30 -4.41
C ILE A 115 8.42 -2.24 -5.32
N PRO A 116 7.99 -3.48 -5.60
CA PRO A 116 8.78 -4.36 -6.44
C PRO A 116 8.99 -3.76 -7.85
N PRO A 117 10.19 -3.81 -8.46
CA PRO A 117 10.51 -3.07 -9.69
C PRO A 117 9.71 -3.47 -10.94
N ALA A 118 9.01 -4.60 -10.91
CA ALA A 118 8.07 -4.99 -11.96
C ALA A 118 6.72 -4.21 -11.88
N TYR A 119 6.42 -3.57 -10.75
CA TYR A 119 5.15 -2.89 -10.50
C TYR A 119 5.27 -1.37 -10.53
N PHE A 120 6.50 -0.84 -10.48
CA PHE A 120 6.73 0.60 -10.47
C PHE A 120 8.09 0.97 -11.05
N ASP A 121 8.09 1.98 -11.92
CA ASP A 121 9.28 2.61 -12.45
C ASP A 121 9.83 3.63 -11.43
N ALA A 122 11.08 3.43 -10.99
CA ALA A 122 11.75 4.36 -10.08
C ALA A 122 11.88 5.79 -10.64
N GLY A 123 11.80 5.98 -11.96
CA GLY A 123 11.72 7.32 -12.57
C GLY A 123 10.48 8.13 -12.16
N ASN A 124 9.41 7.45 -11.73
CA ASN A 124 8.15 8.09 -11.33
C ASN A 124 8.05 8.39 -9.83
N GLU A 125 9.13 8.22 -9.07
CA GLU A 125 9.13 8.51 -7.63
C GLU A 125 8.59 9.91 -7.27
N PRO A 126 8.93 10.99 -8.01
CA PRO A 126 8.38 12.32 -7.76
C PRO A 126 6.86 12.40 -7.88
N LEU A 127 6.23 11.57 -8.72
CA LEU A 127 4.77 11.53 -8.87
C LEU A 127 4.10 10.88 -7.65
N LEU A 128 4.72 9.85 -7.06
CA LEU A 128 4.23 9.26 -5.81
C LEU A 128 4.45 10.16 -4.59
N GLU A 129 5.51 10.96 -4.59
CA GLU A 129 5.69 12.03 -3.60
C GLU A 129 4.58 13.05 -3.65
N GLU A 130 4.30 13.53 -4.86
CA GLU A 130 3.27 14.52 -5.09
C GLU A 130 1.90 13.98 -4.70
N TYR A 131 1.60 12.74 -5.08
CA TYR A 131 0.42 12.02 -4.62
C TYR A 131 0.28 12.04 -3.09
N ARG A 132 1.35 11.72 -2.36
CA ARG A 132 1.33 11.71 -0.89
C ARG A 132 1.10 13.10 -0.31
N LYS A 133 1.81 14.12 -0.82
CA LYS A 133 1.64 15.52 -0.39
C LYS A 133 0.21 16.03 -0.59
N LEU A 134 -0.43 15.65 -1.69
CA LEU A 134 -1.83 16.02 -1.94
C LEU A 134 -2.77 15.32 -0.96
N PHE A 135 -2.54 14.03 -0.67
CA PHE A 135 -3.30 13.31 0.35
C PHE A 135 -3.09 13.90 1.74
N ASP A 136 -1.88 14.38 2.08
CA ASP A 136 -1.62 15.06 3.34
C ASP A 136 -2.54 16.28 3.57
N VAL A 137 -2.85 17.02 2.50
CA VAL A 137 -3.78 18.15 2.55
C VAL A 137 -5.23 17.66 2.61
N MET A 138 -5.62 16.72 1.76
CA MET A 138 -7.01 16.24 1.65
C MET A 138 -7.48 15.44 2.88
N GLU A 139 -6.55 14.84 3.62
CA GLU A 139 -6.82 14.03 4.82
C GLU A 139 -6.44 14.76 6.11
N ALA A 140 -6.14 16.07 6.02
CA ALA A 140 -5.83 16.87 7.19
C ALA A 140 -6.98 16.79 8.23
N PRO A 141 -6.66 16.62 9.52
CA PRO A 141 -7.67 16.68 10.58
C PRO A 141 -8.39 18.03 10.58
N PRO A 142 -9.67 18.08 10.98
CA PRO A 142 -10.36 19.35 11.19
C PRO A 142 -9.73 20.13 12.34
N ALA A 143 -9.86 21.47 12.34
CA ALA A 143 -9.22 22.37 13.30
C ALA A 143 -9.57 22.10 14.79
N GLY A 144 -10.69 21.43 15.07
CA GLY A 144 -11.10 21.04 16.42
C GLY A 144 -10.71 19.62 16.83
N ALA A 145 -9.96 18.89 16.00
CA ALA A 145 -9.52 17.54 16.33
C ALA A 145 -8.55 17.56 17.52
N GLN A 146 -8.77 16.66 18.46
CA GLN A 146 -8.01 16.57 19.70
C GLN A 146 -6.89 15.54 19.55
N THR A 147 -5.67 16.03 19.38
CA THR A 147 -4.47 15.19 19.29
C THR A 147 -4.01 14.74 20.68
N SER A 148 -3.17 13.71 20.69
CA SER A 148 -2.37 13.25 21.82
C SER A 148 -0.90 13.58 21.58
N ASP A 149 -0.18 13.84 22.67
CA ASP A 149 1.27 14.04 22.65
C ASP A 149 2.05 12.72 22.54
N THR A 150 1.38 11.58 22.77
CA THR A 150 2.00 10.24 22.74
C THR A 150 1.22 9.26 21.85
N PRO A 151 0.93 9.60 20.59
CA PRO A 151 -0.07 8.87 19.80
C PRO A 151 0.26 7.40 19.56
N PHE A 152 1.53 7.07 19.33
CA PHE A 152 1.93 5.69 19.12
C PHE A 152 1.87 4.89 20.42
N LYS A 153 2.27 5.51 21.54
CA LYS A 153 2.19 4.89 22.86
C LYS A 153 0.74 4.61 23.25
N ASP A 154 -0.17 5.53 22.95
CA ASP A 154 -1.60 5.36 23.25
C ASP A 154 -2.18 4.13 22.56
N VAL A 155 -1.85 3.92 21.28
CA VAL A 155 -2.25 2.71 20.55
C VAL A 155 -1.72 1.46 21.21
N VAL A 156 -0.44 1.45 21.60
CA VAL A 156 0.19 0.29 22.23
C VAL A 156 -0.42 0.01 23.60
N ASP A 157 -0.54 1.01 24.46
CA ASP A 157 -1.05 0.88 25.82
C ASP A 157 -2.51 0.40 25.84
N LEU A 158 -3.37 1.03 25.02
CA LEU A 158 -4.78 0.65 24.89
C LEU A 158 -4.92 -0.79 24.40
N ALA A 159 -4.20 -1.15 23.35
CA ALA A 159 -4.27 -2.51 22.81
C ALA A 159 -3.74 -3.55 23.82
N THR A 160 -2.65 -3.25 24.52
CA THR A 160 -2.08 -4.13 25.53
C THR A 160 -3.03 -4.32 26.72
N VAL A 161 -3.65 -3.25 27.25
CA VAL A 161 -4.58 -3.42 28.39
C VAL A 161 -5.85 -4.17 27.97
N VAL A 162 -6.37 -3.92 26.76
CA VAL A 162 -7.52 -4.66 26.21
C VAL A 162 -7.18 -6.14 26.07
N ALA A 163 -6.00 -6.47 25.54
CA ALA A 163 -5.50 -7.83 25.43
C ALA A 163 -5.41 -8.53 26.79
N ARG A 164 -4.88 -7.85 27.81
CA ARG A 164 -4.82 -8.36 29.19
C ARG A 164 -6.22 -8.58 29.78
N ALA A 165 -7.15 -7.65 29.56
CA ALA A 165 -8.54 -7.77 29.98
C ALA A 165 -9.27 -8.94 29.28
N LYS A 166 -8.80 -9.32 28.09
CA LYS A 166 -9.28 -10.49 27.33
C LYS A 166 -8.54 -11.80 27.68
N GLY A 167 -7.68 -11.79 28.70
CA GLY A 167 -7.07 -12.98 29.28
C GLY A 167 -5.68 -13.34 28.76
N LEU A 168 -5.07 -12.51 27.91
CA LEU A 168 -3.69 -12.75 27.48
C LEU A 168 -2.69 -12.49 28.61
N ASP A 169 -1.55 -13.17 28.56
CA ASP A 169 -0.41 -12.88 29.44
C ASP A 169 0.28 -11.54 29.06
N ALA A 170 1.31 -11.13 29.81
CA ALA A 170 1.99 -9.86 29.53
C ALA A 170 2.80 -9.88 28.22
N ALA A 171 3.36 -11.03 27.83
CA ALA A 171 4.17 -11.17 26.63
C ALA A 171 3.29 -11.12 25.38
N ASP A 172 2.20 -11.88 25.37
CA ASP A 172 1.27 -11.92 24.24
C ASP A 172 0.46 -10.61 24.11
N ALA A 173 0.13 -9.96 25.23
CA ALA A 173 -0.50 -8.64 25.19
C ALA A 173 0.42 -7.54 24.62
N ALA A 174 1.74 -7.65 24.80
CA ALA A 174 2.68 -6.75 24.14
C ALA A 174 2.69 -6.95 22.62
N VAL A 175 2.45 -8.18 22.15
CA VAL A 175 2.32 -8.49 20.72
C VAL A 175 1.03 -7.90 20.14
N ALA A 176 -0.08 -7.98 20.87
CA ALA A 176 -1.33 -7.28 20.50
C ALA A 176 -1.10 -5.75 20.38
N GLY A 177 -0.32 -5.16 21.29
CA GLY A 177 0.11 -3.76 21.22
C GLY A 177 0.87 -3.42 19.94
N ARG A 178 1.88 -4.24 19.59
CA ARG A 178 2.66 -4.10 18.36
C ARG A 178 1.79 -4.20 17.11
N ILE A 179 0.91 -5.21 17.05
CA ILE A 179 0.02 -5.44 15.91
C ILE A 179 -0.92 -4.24 15.72
N SER A 180 -1.50 -3.74 16.81
CA SER A 180 -2.41 -2.60 16.79
C SER A 180 -1.73 -1.31 16.31
N LEU A 181 -0.46 -1.11 16.68
CA LEU A 181 0.33 0.00 16.13
C LEU A 181 0.54 -0.17 14.61
N GLY A 182 0.75 -1.41 14.13
CA GLY A 182 0.76 -1.70 12.69
C GLY A 182 -0.50 -1.22 11.99
N LEU A 183 -1.67 -1.47 12.56
CA LEU A 183 -2.96 -1.10 11.99
C LEU A 183 -3.15 0.42 11.96
N PHE A 184 -2.70 1.12 13.00
CA PHE A 184 -2.67 2.59 12.98
C PHE A 184 -1.88 3.14 11.76
N PHE A 185 -0.75 2.52 11.43
CA PHE A 185 0.05 2.87 10.25
C PHE A 185 -0.59 2.43 8.92
N ALA A 186 -1.27 1.29 8.89
CA ALA A 186 -2.03 0.83 7.72
C ALA A 186 -3.09 1.87 7.35
N GLU A 187 -3.91 2.25 8.33
CA GLU A 187 -5.08 3.12 8.14
C GLU A 187 -4.71 4.57 7.83
N THR A 188 -3.74 5.13 8.57
CA THR A 188 -3.52 6.59 8.57
C THR A 188 -2.08 7.00 8.29
N ASN A 189 -1.18 6.03 8.06
CA ASN A 189 0.25 6.29 8.01
C ASN A 189 0.81 6.89 9.32
N GLY A 190 0.18 6.55 10.46
CA GLY A 190 0.56 7.05 11.77
C GLY A 190 0.06 8.47 12.07
N LYS A 191 -0.91 8.98 11.29
CA LYS A 191 -1.47 10.32 11.49
C LYS A 191 -2.68 10.28 12.40
N GLN A 192 -2.70 11.19 13.36
CA GLN A 192 -3.82 11.33 14.27
C GLN A 192 -5.02 11.96 13.57
N ASN A 193 -6.23 11.53 13.94
CA ASN A 193 -7.49 12.18 13.57
C ASN A 193 -7.67 12.44 12.06
N ALA A 194 -7.01 11.63 11.22
CA ALA A 194 -6.98 11.83 9.78
C ALA A 194 -8.40 11.83 9.20
N GLY A 195 -8.65 12.72 8.25
CA GLY A 195 -9.79 12.58 7.36
C GLY A 195 -9.66 11.34 6.46
N ASN A 196 -10.52 11.23 5.47
CA ASN A 196 -10.38 10.21 4.44
C ASN A 196 -10.73 10.83 3.09
N ALA A 197 -9.75 10.92 2.20
CA ALA A 197 -9.95 11.57 0.91
C ALA A 197 -10.84 10.73 -0.04
N ARG A 198 -11.17 9.49 0.35
CA ARG A 198 -11.94 8.52 -0.44
C ARG A 198 -13.23 8.05 0.26
N SER A 199 -13.53 8.56 1.45
CA SER A 199 -14.77 8.26 2.17
C SER A 199 -15.23 9.45 3.00
N ASN A 200 -16.54 9.70 3.03
CA ASN A 200 -17.14 10.63 3.99
C ASN A 200 -17.51 9.95 5.31
N THR A 201 -17.47 8.61 5.35
CA THR A 201 -17.93 7.82 6.48
C THR A 201 -16.80 7.56 7.46
N TYR A 202 -15.67 7.07 6.94
CA TYR A 202 -14.53 6.61 7.71
C TYR A 202 -13.55 7.76 7.97
N LYS A 203 -13.07 7.89 9.20
CA LYS A 203 -12.21 8.99 9.66
C LYS A 203 -11.57 8.66 11.00
N GLY A 204 -10.69 9.53 11.46
CA GLY A 204 -10.08 9.40 12.77
C GLY A 204 -8.83 8.52 12.73
N SER A 205 -8.26 8.27 13.91
CA SER A 205 -6.99 7.57 14.02
C SER A 205 -7.02 6.12 13.55
N LEU A 206 -8.15 5.43 13.58
CA LEU A 206 -8.29 4.09 13.00
C LEU A 206 -9.33 4.03 11.87
N GLN A 207 -9.61 5.18 11.23
CA GLN A 207 -10.49 5.27 10.06
C GLN A 207 -11.85 4.56 10.29
N THR A 208 -12.54 4.89 11.38
CA THR A 208 -13.76 4.20 11.80
C THR A 208 -15.04 4.89 11.32
N GLY A 209 -16.06 4.07 11.01
CA GLY A 209 -17.41 4.53 10.72
C GLY A 209 -18.22 4.83 11.99
N PRO A 210 -19.33 5.59 11.91
CA PRO A 210 -20.13 5.91 13.10
C PRO A 210 -20.72 4.69 13.82
N SER A 211 -21.09 3.64 13.08
CA SER A 211 -21.61 2.41 13.67
C SER A 211 -20.52 1.60 14.37
N GLU A 212 -19.31 1.61 13.82
CA GLU A 212 -18.14 0.93 14.37
C GLU A 212 -17.68 1.60 15.65
N ASP A 213 -17.62 2.93 15.65
CA ASP A 213 -17.33 3.74 16.83
C ASP A 213 -18.31 3.45 17.98
N ARG A 214 -19.63 3.54 17.73
CA ARG A 214 -20.65 3.17 18.73
C ARG A 214 -20.54 1.73 19.22
N ASN A 215 -20.16 0.81 18.35
CA ASN A 215 -19.95 -0.60 18.73
C ASN A 215 -18.71 -0.76 19.60
N GLY A 216 -17.63 -0.05 19.27
CA GLY A 216 -16.41 0.07 20.05
C GLY A 216 -16.67 0.56 21.46
N GLN A 217 -17.36 1.70 21.60
CA GLN A 217 -17.74 2.27 22.88
C GLN A 217 -18.51 1.28 23.76
N ARG A 218 -19.52 0.60 23.20
CA ARG A 218 -20.31 -0.40 23.93
C ARG A 218 -19.44 -1.55 24.44
N LYS A 219 -18.53 -2.05 23.59
CA LYS A 219 -17.63 -3.13 23.96
C LYS A 219 -16.58 -2.68 24.98
N TRP A 220 -16.07 -1.44 24.87
CA TRP A 220 -15.17 -0.85 25.86
C TRP A 220 -15.84 -0.77 27.23
N ALA A 221 -17.06 -0.24 27.28
CA ALA A 221 -17.85 -0.14 28.51
C ALA A 221 -18.00 -1.51 29.22
N ALA A 222 -18.16 -2.59 28.45
CA ALA A 222 -18.28 -3.94 28.99
C ALA A 222 -17.01 -4.46 29.69
N ILE A 223 -15.83 -3.93 29.36
CA ILE A 223 -14.55 -4.34 29.96
C ILE A 223 -13.91 -3.27 30.84
N LYS A 224 -14.53 -2.08 30.98
CA LYS A 224 -13.95 -0.92 31.67
C LYS A 224 -13.57 -1.23 33.13
N GLY A 225 -14.38 -2.04 33.83
CA GLY A 225 -14.07 -2.49 35.19
C GLY A 225 -12.81 -3.36 35.27
N SER A 226 -12.63 -4.28 34.32
CA SER A 226 -11.42 -5.11 34.21
C SER A 226 -10.18 -4.25 33.90
N VAL A 227 -10.33 -3.27 33.00
CA VAL A 227 -9.27 -2.30 32.69
C VAL A 227 -8.87 -1.51 33.94
N ALA A 228 -9.85 -1.00 34.71
CA ALA A 228 -9.59 -0.25 35.93
C ALA A 228 -8.84 -1.09 37.00
N ALA A 229 -9.12 -2.39 37.07
CA ALA A 229 -8.40 -3.30 37.96
C ALA A 229 -6.97 -3.60 37.49
N LEU A 230 -6.76 -3.70 36.17
CA LEU A 230 -5.45 -4.01 35.57
C LEU A 230 -4.52 -2.79 35.51
N ASP A 231 -5.05 -1.63 35.15
CA ASP A 231 -4.32 -0.38 35.01
C ASP A 231 -5.20 0.81 35.45
N PRO A 232 -5.21 1.14 36.75
CA PRO A 232 -5.97 2.27 37.27
C PRO A 232 -5.54 3.62 36.68
N ALA A 233 -4.28 3.76 36.25
CA ALA A 233 -3.79 5.01 35.69
C ALA A 233 -4.33 5.22 34.27
N LEU A 234 -4.31 4.17 33.44
CA LEU A 234 -4.91 4.19 32.12
C LEU A 234 -6.41 4.44 32.20
N SER A 235 -7.13 3.81 33.15
CA SER A 235 -8.56 4.07 33.33
C SER A 235 -8.86 5.53 33.69
N ARG A 236 -8.07 6.17 34.57
CA ARG A 236 -8.23 7.59 34.87
C ARG A 236 -7.92 8.48 33.67
N ARG A 237 -6.95 8.09 32.84
CA ARG A 237 -6.66 8.78 31.59
C ARG A 237 -7.83 8.66 30.61
N ASP A 238 -8.43 7.48 30.51
CA ASP A 238 -9.62 7.25 29.69
C ASP A 238 -10.77 8.18 30.10
N ASP A 239 -11.06 8.30 31.39
CA ASP A 239 -12.09 9.23 31.90
C ASP A 239 -11.77 10.69 31.55
N LYS A 240 -10.50 11.10 31.61
CA LYS A 240 -10.06 12.44 31.23
C LYS A 240 -10.23 12.68 29.73
N GLU A 241 -9.92 11.71 28.89
CA GLU A 241 -10.04 11.82 27.43
C GLU A 241 -11.51 11.81 26.97
N GLU A 242 -12.37 11.05 27.65
CA GLU A 242 -13.83 11.11 27.47
C GLU A 242 -14.38 12.50 27.81
N ALA A 243 -13.97 13.05 28.97
CA ALA A 243 -14.36 14.41 29.36
C ALA A 243 -13.81 15.46 28.38
N ARG A 244 -12.61 15.26 27.85
CA ARG A 244 -11.99 16.14 26.85
C ARG A 244 -12.75 16.09 25.52
N ALA A 245 -13.15 14.91 25.06
CA ALA A 245 -13.95 14.74 23.86
C ALA A 245 -15.29 15.49 23.97
N GLY A 246 -15.99 15.35 25.10
CA GLY A 246 -17.24 16.09 25.36
C GLY A 246 -18.28 15.87 24.26
N ASN A 247 -18.67 16.95 23.56
CA ASN A 247 -19.63 16.89 22.45
C ASN A 247 -18.97 16.73 21.07
N LEU A 248 -17.66 16.55 20.99
CA LEU A 248 -16.94 16.27 19.75
C LEU A 248 -17.38 14.90 19.21
N ASP A 249 -17.35 14.73 17.88
CA ASP A 249 -17.35 13.38 17.29
C ASP A 249 -16.14 12.61 17.86
N HIS A 250 -16.38 11.54 18.63
CA HIS A 250 -15.34 10.77 19.34
C HIS A 250 -14.19 10.32 18.44
N ARG A 251 -14.45 10.18 17.14
CA ARG A 251 -13.45 9.79 16.15
C ARG A 251 -12.39 10.86 15.88
N TYR A 252 -12.63 12.10 16.32
CA TYR A 252 -11.67 13.20 16.25
C TYR A 252 -10.95 13.49 17.56
N ASN A 253 -11.15 12.69 18.61
CA ASN A 253 -10.20 12.59 19.71
C ASN A 253 -9.36 11.33 19.52
N HIS A 254 -8.03 11.49 19.51
CA HIS A 254 -7.11 10.40 19.19
C HIS A 254 -7.30 9.17 20.10
N TRP A 255 -7.40 9.41 21.40
CA TRP A 255 -7.51 8.35 22.41
C TRP A 255 -8.79 7.54 22.24
N THR A 256 -9.94 8.22 22.20
CA THR A 256 -11.25 7.57 22.04
C THR A 256 -11.36 6.89 20.67
N ALA A 257 -10.89 7.53 19.60
CA ALA A 257 -10.90 6.96 18.25
C ALA A 257 -10.09 5.67 18.14
N VAL A 258 -8.91 5.63 18.77
CA VAL A 258 -8.08 4.42 18.83
C VAL A 258 -8.80 3.36 19.65
N ARG A 259 -9.16 3.65 20.90
CA ARG A 259 -9.82 2.71 21.80
C ARG A 259 -11.05 2.07 21.18
N ASP A 260 -11.95 2.87 20.64
CA ASP A 260 -13.22 2.40 20.09
C ASP A 260 -13.02 1.63 18.77
N GLY A 261 -12.07 2.06 17.94
CA GLY A 261 -11.67 1.32 16.74
C GLY A 261 -11.09 -0.05 17.05
N LEU A 262 -10.17 -0.15 18.02
CA LEU A 262 -9.59 -1.42 18.48
C LEU A 262 -10.69 -2.37 19.00
N MET A 263 -11.56 -1.86 19.86
CA MET A 263 -12.66 -2.64 20.45
C MET A 263 -13.65 -3.14 19.38
N ASN A 264 -13.92 -2.34 18.35
CA ASN A 264 -14.80 -2.74 17.27
C ASN A 264 -14.21 -3.90 16.45
N ALA A 265 -13.01 -3.72 15.91
CA ALA A 265 -12.48 -4.55 14.83
C ALA A 265 -11.58 -5.71 15.32
N GLN A 266 -10.81 -5.51 16.39
CA GLN A 266 -9.61 -6.32 16.65
C GLN A 266 -9.63 -7.01 18.02
N ALA A 267 -10.24 -6.39 19.03
CA ALA A 267 -10.18 -6.90 20.41
C ALA A 267 -10.66 -8.35 20.58
N GLU A 268 -11.60 -8.81 19.75
CA GLU A 268 -12.08 -10.20 19.78
C GLU A 268 -11.10 -11.22 19.20
N LEU A 269 -10.08 -10.77 18.46
CA LEU A 269 -9.01 -11.64 17.95
C LEU A 269 -7.80 -11.68 18.88
N PHE A 270 -7.69 -10.81 19.88
CA PHE A 270 -6.54 -10.80 20.77
C PHE A 270 -6.30 -12.16 21.43
N PRO A 271 -7.30 -12.90 21.94
CA PRO A 271 -7.07 -14.24 22.49
C PRO A 271 -6.39 -15.24 21.54
N GLU A 272 -6.47 -15.02 20.22
CA GLU A 272 -5.85 -15.88 19.19
C GLU A 272 -4.39 -15.51 18.89
N VAL A 273 -3.86 -14.41 19.45
CA VAL A 273 -2.49 -13.93 19.22
C VAL A 273 -1.42 -15.01 19.42
N PRO A 274 -1.45 -15.85 20.48
CA PRO A 274 -0.42 -16.87 20.68
C PRO A 274 -0.40 -17.92 19.56
N ALA A 275 -1.58 -18.34 19.08
CA ALA A 275 -1.71 -19.26 17.96
C ALA A 275 -1.24 -18.61 16.66
N ILE A 276 -1.62 -17.35 16.43
CA ILE A 276 -1.21 -16.58 15.25
C ILE A 276 0.32 -16.44 15.20
N GLN A 277 0.99 -16.15 16.31
CA GLN A 277 2.45 -16.04 16.35
C GLN A 277 3.15 -17.35 16.00
N LYS A 278 2.60 -18.49 16.43
CA LYS A 278 3.12 -19.80 16.09
C LYS A 278 3.00 -20.10 14.60
N THR A 279 1.90 -19.69 13.98
CA THR A 279 1.64 -19.93 12.54
C THR A 279 2.33 -18.91 11.63
N LEU A 280 2.42 -17.65 12.05
CA LEU A 280 3.02 -16.54 11.33
C LEU A 280 4.15 -15.94 12.17
N PRO A 281 5.36 -16.51 12.15
CA PRO A 281 6.46 -16.02 12.98
C PRO A 281 6.95 -14.62 12.58
N ASP A 282 6.74 -14.19 11.33
CA ASP A 282 7.09 -12.85 10.87
C ASP A 282 6.14 -11.79 11.48
N PRO A 283 6.67 -10.82 12.26
CA PRO A 283 5.93 -9.68 12.77
C PRO A 283 5.08 -8.92 11.73
N ILE A 284 5.57 -8.80 10.48
CA ILE A 284 4.87 -8.09 9.40
C ILE A 284 3.67 -8.90 8.91
N ASP A 285 3.81 -10.22 8.76
CA ASP A 285 2.69 -11.09 8.37
C ASP A 285 1.57 -11.08 9.41
N GLN A 286 1.91 -10.98 10.69
CA GLN A 286 0.91 -10.82 11.76
C GLN A 286 0.12 -9.51 11.61
N MET A 287 0.79 -8.40 11.28
CA MET A 287 0.11 -7.12 11.02
C MET A 287 -0.77 -7.18 9.76
N LYS A 288 -0.29 -7.80 8.69
CA LYS A 288 -1.07 -8.03 7.46
C LYS A 288 -2.33 -8.87 7.73
N LEU A 289 -2.23 -9.91 8.56
CA LEU A 289 -3.39 -10.73 8.92
C LEU A 289 -4.47 -9.90 9.63
N PHE A 290 -4.05 -9.02 10.55
CA PHE A 290 -5.00 -8.13 11.22
C PHE A 290 -5.54 -7.06 10.28
N GLU A 291 -4.80 -6.62 9.27
CA GLU A 291 -5.35 -5.74 8.24
C GLU A 291 -6.42 -6.50 7.41
N LEU A 292 -6.18 -7.77 7.10
CA LEU A 292 -7.17 -8.62 6.41
C LEU A 292 -8.44 -8.85 7.22
N ILE A 293 -8.43 -8.76 8.56
CA ILE A 293 -9.68 -8.85 9.31
C ILE A 293 -10.63 -7.68 9.00
N GLN A 294 -10.08 -6.51 8.62
CA GLN A 294 -10.87 -5.34 8.26
C GLN A 294 -11.40 -5.45 6.82
N ILE A 295 -10.60 -6.03 5.92
CA ILE A 295 -10.93 -6.17 4.50
C ILE A 295 -11.88 -7.35 4.24
N ILE A 296 -11.60 -8.51 4.81
CA ILE A 296 -12.32 -9.78 4.59
C ILE A 296 -12.57 -10.53 5.91
N PRO A 297 -13.37 -9.96 6.85
CA PRO A 297 -13.49 -10.45 8.22
C PRO A 297 -13.92 -11.92 8.32
N THR A 298 -14.96 -12.30 7.56
CA THR A 298 -15.53 -13.64 7.63
C THR A 298 -14.54 -14.72 7.13
N PRO A 299 -13.93 -14.59 5.93
CA PRO A 299 -12.88 -15.51 5.49
C PRO A 299 -11.68 -15.59 6.44
N THR A 300 -11.22 -14.47 7.00
CA THR A 300 -10.07 -14.46 7.92
C THR A 300 -10.36 -15.24 9.20
N ARG A 301 -11.55 -15.08 9.79
CA ARG A 301 -11.98 -15.88 10.96
C ARG A 301 -12.13 -17.36 10.62
N ALA A 302 -12.66 -17.67 9.44
CA ALA A 302 -12.78 -19.06 8.98
C ALA A 302 -11.41 -19.72 8.80
N ALA A 303 -10.43 -18.99 8.24
CA ALA A 303 -9.07 -19.47 8.07
C ALA A 303 -8.37 -19.73 9.42
N LEU A 304 -8.53 -18.83 10.39
CA LEU A 304 -8.02 -19.02 11.76
C LEU A 304 -8.60 -20.29 12.42
N ARG A 305 -9.93 -20.46 12.36
CA ARG A 305 -10.61 -21.62 12.94
C ARG A 305 -10.30 -22.95 12.25
N SER A 306 -9.81 -22.90 11.00
CA SER A 306 -9.51 -24.11 10.23
C SER A 306 -8.27 -24.87 10.73
N GLY A 307 -7.39 -24.22 11.51
CA GLY A 307 -6.07 -24.76 11.86
C GLY A 307 -5.06 -24.78 10.70
N ASN A 308 -5.47 -24.42 9.47
CA ASN A 308 -4.62 -24.32 8.29
C ASN A 308 -4.68 -22.90 7.71
N LEU A 309 -4.33 -21.90 8.52
CA LEU A 309 -4.42 -20.48 8.13
C LEU A 309 -3.74 -20.23 6.78
N VAL A 310 -2.46 -20.58 6.65
CA VAL A 310 -1.63 -20.25 5.48
C VAL A 310 -2.11 -20.95 4.20
N GLY A 311 -2.58 -22.19 4.31
CA GLY A 311 -3.10 -22.97 3.19
C GLY A 311 -4.59 -22.74 2.88
N TYR A 312 -5.33 -22.04 3.75
CA TYR A 312 -6.75 -21.77 3.55
C TYR A 312 -6.97 -20.99 2.26
N ARG A 313 -7.82 -21.51 1.37
CA ARG A 313 -8.08 -20.95 0.04
C ARG A 313 -9.40 -20.19 0.01
N ILE A 314 -9.35 -18.99 -0.55
CA ILE A 314 -10.52 -18.19 -0.89
C ILE A 314 -10.77 -18.32 -2.39
N SER A 315 -11.97 -18.74 -2.77
CA SER A 315 -12.45 -18.80 -4.17
C SER A 315 -13.76 -18.03 -4.40
N ASP A 316 -14.36 -17.46 -3.34
CA ASP A 316 -15.57 -16.65 -3.48
C ASP A 316 -15.28 -15.39 -4.32
N ALA A 317 -16.01 -15.22 -5.42
CA ALA A 317 -15.78 -14.15 -6.38
C ALA A 317 -15.97 -12.74 -5.79
N ARG A 318 -16.88 -12.59 -4.81
CA ARG A 318 -17.12 -11.32 -4.11
C ARG A 318 -15.95 -11.00 -3.18
N ILE A 319 -15.44 -11.99 -2.43
CA ILE A 319 -14.27 -11.82 -1.58
C ILE A 319 -13.02 -11.51 -2.41
N MET A 320 -12.79 -12.23 -3.52
CA MET A 320 -11.68 -11.93 -4.44
C MET A 320 -11.80 -10.52 -5.04
N ARG A 321 -13.02 -10.02 -5.26
CA ARG A 321 -13.25 -8.62 -5.66
C ARG A 321 -12.86 -7.64 -4.56
N TYR A 322 -13.17 -7.93 -3.30
CA TYR A 322 -12.75 -7.08 -2.18
C TYR A 322 -11.23 -6.99 -2.05
N LEU A 323 -10.50 -8.09 -2.23
CA LEU A 323 -9.03 -8.08 -2.27
C LEU A 323 -8.52 -7.11 -3.35
N ARG A 324 -9.03 -7.23 -4.58
CA ARG A 324 -8.65 -6.35 -5.70
C ARG A 324 -8.93 -4.87 -5.43
N ASN A 325 -10.10 -4.57 -4.86
CA ASN A 325 -10.47 -3.19 -4.52
C ASN A 325 -9.56 -2.58 -3.44
N ASN A 326 -8.87 -3.41 -2.66
CA ASN A 326 -7.91 -3.00 -1.64
C ASN A 326 -6.46 -3.15 -2.11
N SER A 327 -6.23 -3.12 -3.43
CA SER A 327 -4.91 -3.22 -4.06
C SER A 327 -4.18 -4.56 -3.82
N ILE A 328 -4.91 -5.61 -3.43
CA ILE A 328 -4.39 -6.98 -3.33
C ILE A 328 -4.78 -7.72 -4.62
N PHE A 329 -3.81 -8.22 -5.37
CA PHE A 329 -4.02 -8.76 -6.73
C PHE A 329 -4.62 -7.74 -7.72
N ALA A 330 -4.33 -6.46 -7.55
CA ALA A 330 -4.84 -5.41 -8.43
C ALA A 330 -3.95 -5.09 -9.65
N PHE A 331 -2.68 -5.52 -9.62
CA PHE A 331 -1.66 -5.01 -10.52
C PHE A 331 -1.24 -6.04 -11.58
N GLY A 332 -1.43 -5.69 -12.84
CA GLY A 332 -1.21 -6.61 -13.96
C GLY A 332 -2.37 -7.58 -14.22
N ARG A 333 -2.43 -8.10 -15.45
CA ARG A 333 -3.47 -9.01 -15.93
C ARG A 333 -3.49 -10.32 -15.16
N ALA A 334 -2.33 -10.89 -14.86
CA ALA A 334 -2.22 -12.17 -14.16
C ALA A 334 -2.88 -12.10 -12.77
N ASP A 335 -2.56 -11.06 -12.00
CA ASP A 335 -3.15 -10.82 -10.68
C ASP A 335 -4.67 -10.60 -10.77
N ARG A 336 -5.12 -9.73 -11.70
CA ARG A 336 -6.55 -9.46 -11.88
C ARG A 336 -7.35 -10.69 -12.33
N ALA A 337 -6.72 -11.60 -13.07
CA ALA A 337 -7.34 -12.83 -13.56
C ALA A 337 -7.46 -13.92 -12.48
N ARG A 338 -6.85 -13.75 -11.29
CA ARG A 338 -6.94 -14.74 -10.21
C ARG A 338 -8.39 -14.94 -9.76
N THR A 339 -8.83 -16.20 -9.83
CA THR A 339 -10.14 -16.66 -9.35
C THR A 339 -10.09 -17.19 -7.92
N SER A 340 -8.90 -17.52 -7.41
CA SER A 340 -8.69 -17.91 -6.01
C SER A 340 -7.28 -17.57 -5.54
N ALA A 341 -7.08 -17.56 -4.23
CA ALA A 341 -5.78 -17.44 -3.60
C ALA A 341 -5.77 -18.11 -2.22
N THR A 342 -4.63 -18.64 -1.79
CA THR A 342 -4.41 -19.00 -0.37
C THR A 342 -4.09 -17.76 0.46
N PHE A 343 -4.24 -17.85 1.78
CA PHE A 343 -3.80 -16.78 2.67
C PHE A 343 -2.30 -16.46 2.54
N ARG A 344 -1.43 -17.45 2.26
CA ARG A 344 -0.02 -17.16 1.95
C ARG A 344 0.10 -16.20 0.76
N GLU A 345 -0.55 -16.56 -0.36
CA GLU A 345 -0.53 -15.75 -1.58
C GLU A 345 -1.09 -14.34 -1.33
N ILE A 346 -2.14 -14.23 -0.49
CA ILE A 346 -2.73 -12.95 -0.11
C ILE A 346 -1.74 -12.11 0.70
N LEU A 347 -1.13 -12.67 1.74
CA LEU A 347 -0.16 -11.97 2.60
C LEU A 347 1.08 -11.52 1.78
N ASP A 348 1.52 -12.32 0.81
CA ASP A 348 2.63 -11.95 -0.08
C ASP A 348 2.25 -10.80 -1.02
N ALA A 349 1.00 -10.79 -1.50
CA ALA A 349 0.48 -9.72 -2.35
C ALA A 349 0.23 -8.40 -1.60
N MET A 350 0.27 -8.39 -0.27
CA MET A 350 0.11 -7.18 0.57
C MET A 350 1.40 -6.36 0.73
N TRP A 351 2.31 -6.41 -0.25
CA TRP A 351 3.61 -5.72 -0.20
C TRP A 351 3.49 -4.18 -0.07
N LEU A 352 2.37 -3.58 -0.50
CA LEU A 352 2.12 -2.13 -0.30
C LEU A 352 2.11 -1.70 1.17
N PHE A 353 1.87 -2.63 2.10
CA PHE A 353 1.83 -2.35 3.52
C PHE A 353 3.18 -2.51 4.22
N ASN A 354 4.17 -3.17 3.58
CA ASN A 354 5.44 -3.53 4.23
C ASN A 354 6.13 -2.31 4.86
N ALA A 355 6.33 -1.23 4.09
CA ALA A 355 7.01 -0.02 4.60
C ALA A 355 6.27 0.62 5.78
N LYS A 356 4.94 0.55 5.83
CA LYS A 356 4.13 1.06 6.95
C LYS A 356 4.32 0.21 8.20
N PHE A 357 4.34 -1.11 8.03
CA PHE A 357 4.55 -2.05 9.12
C PHE A 357 5.99 -2.04 9.64
N GLU A 358 6.99 -1.84 8.77
CA GLU A 358 8.37 -1.61 9.19
C GLU A 358 8.51 -0.33 10.03
N GLN A 359 7.84 0.76 9.63
CA GLN A 359 7.79 1.98 10.44
C GLN A 359 7.11 1.75 11.78
N ALA A 360 5.97 1.04 11.81
CA ALA A 360 5.30 0.68 13.06
C ALA A 360 6.21 -0.15 13.98
N LEU A 361 6.96 -1.11 13.42
CA LEU A 361 7.93 -1.91 14.18
C LEU A 361 9.07 -1.05 14.74
N ALA A 362 9.59 -0.10 13.98
CA ALA A 362 10.60 0.84 14.45
C ALA A 362 10.07 1.69 15.63
N ARG A 363 8.87 2.25 15.49
CA ARG A 363 8.21 3.01 16.57
C ARG A 363 7.93 2.17 17.80
N PHE A 364 7.48 0.93 17.63
CA PHE A 364 7.27 0.01 18.74
C PHE A 364 8.58 -0.23 19.53
N LYS A 365 9.70 -0.41 18.84
CA LYS A 365 11.02 -0.56 19.48
C LYS A 365 11.43 0.69 20.27
N GLU A 366 11.15 1.89 19.74
CA GLU A 366 11.40 3.16 20.43
C GLU A 366 10.59 3.28 21.72
N ILE A 367 9.29 2.94 21.67
CA ILE A 367 8.40 2.93 22.84
C ILE A 367 8.92 1.94 23.89
N LYS A 368 9.31 0.73 23.48
CA LYS A 368 9.90 -0.28 24.39
C LYS A 368 11.20 0.18 25.03
N ALA A 369 11.94 1.08 24.37
CA ALA A 369 13.16 1.70 24.90
C ALA A 369 12.89 2.95 25.77
N GLY A 370 11.62 3.26 26.08
CA GLY A 370 11.23 4.39 26.93
C GLY A 370 11.22 5.75 26.22
N LYS A 371 11.33 5.78 24.89
CA LYS A 371 11.15 7.02 24.13
C LYS A 371 9.65 7.28 23.96
N PRO A 372 9.21 8.55 23.86
CA PRO A 372 7.79 8.90 23.72
C PRO A 372 7.11 8.36 22.43
N GLY A 373 7.87 7.73 21.53
CA GLY A 373 7.38 7.14 20.28
C GLY A 373 7.25 8.15 19.17
#